data_AF-A0A259RWH5-F1
#
_entry.id   AF-A0A259RWH5-F1
#
_cell.length_a   1.000
_cell.length_b   1.000
_cell.length_c   1.000
_cell.angle_alpha   90.00
_cell.angle_beta   90.00
_cell.angle_gamma   90.00
#
_symmetry.space_group_name_H-M   'P 1'
#
loop_
_entity.id
_entity.type
_entity.pdbx_description
1 polymer ?
#
loop_
_entity_poly.entity_id
_entity_poly.type
_entity_poly.pdbx_seq_one_letter_code
_entity_poly.pdbx_strand_id
1 'polypeptide(L)'
;MELSRSAHVDTFARDALPPFELWPTLEFTIPEVQYPERLNAAVELLDRAVETFGPDRDAVILGDGTRWSYGELQRRANQVAQVLTEDLGV
;
A
#
# COMPACT_ATOMS: atom_id res chain seq x y z
N MET A 1 -18.84 16.89 -5.07
CA MET A 1 -17.79 15.92 -5.46
C MET A 1 -18.19 14.57 -4.92
N GLU A 2 -18.23 13.54 -5.77
CA GLU A 2 -18.48 12.17 -5.31
C GLU A 2 -17.15 11.53 -4.88
N LEU A 3 -17.04 11.15 -3.61
CA LEU A 3 -15.84 10.48 -3.10
C LEU A 3 -15.87 9.00 -3.49
N SER A 4 -14.79 8.50 -4.10
CA SER A 4 -14.64 7.08 -4.41
C SER A 4 -14.79 6.21 -3.16
N ARG A 5 -15.27 4.98 -3.33
CA ARG A 5 -15.51 4.08 -2.19
C ARG A 5 -14.19 3.60 -1.60
N SER A 6 -13.97 3.91 -0.33
CA SER A 6 -12.84 3.41 0.46
C SER A 6 -12.90 1.89 0.63
N ALA A 7 -11.73 1.25 0.77
CA ALA A 7 -11.63 -0.15 1.18
C ALA A 7 -11.88 -0.35 2.69
N HIS A 8 -11.80 0.72 3.49
CA HIS A 8 -12.12 0.67 4.90
C HIS A 8 -13.63 0.51 5.11
N VAL A 9 -14.01 -0.50 5.90
CA VAL A 9 -15.39 -0.71 6.36
C VAL A 9 -15.82 0.38 7.34
N ASP A 10 -14.88 0.83 8.17
CA ASP A 10 -15.08 1.98 9.06
C ASP A 10 -15.11 3.28 8.26
N THR A 11 -16.21 4.03 8.42
CA THR A 11 -16.45 5.31 7.74
C THR A 11 -16.10 6.52 8.59
N PHE A 12 -15.66 6.35 9.85
CA PHE A 12 -15.45 7.44 10.81
C PHE A 12 -14.68 8.64 10.24
N ALA A 13 -13.52 8.40 9.63
CA ALA A 13 -12.70 9.47 9.08
C ALA A 13 -13.37 10.19 7.89
N ARG A 14 -14.13 9.45 7.08
CA ARG A 14 -14.86 10.00 5.92
C ARG A 14 -16.08 10.80 6.36
N ASP A 15 -16.79 10.33 7.38
CA ASP A 15 -17.98 10.96 7.92
C ASP A 15 -17.64 12.22 8.72
N ALA A 16 -16.41 12.29 9.26
CA ALA A 16 -15.89 13.45 9.98
C ALA A 16 -15.23 14.51 9.08
N LEU A 17 -15.28 14.36 7.75
CA LEU A 17 -14.75 15.37 6.85
C LEU A 17 -15.57 16.67 6.95
N PRO A 18 -14.92 17.85 6.84
CA PRO A 18 -15.66 19.10 6.87
C PRO A 18 -16.63 19.20 5.67
N PRO A 19 -17.62 20.11 5.72
CA PRO A 19 -18.40 20.49 4.55
C PRO A 19 -17.51 20.80 3.35
N PHE A 20 -17.94 20.42 2.14
CA PHE A 20 -17.13 20.48 0.93
C PHE A 20 -16.60 21.88 0.62
N GLU A 21 -17.37 22.92 0.94
CA GLU A 21 -16.99 24.32 0.81
C GLU A 21 -15.80 24.74 1.68
N LEU A 22 -15.45 23.96 2.71
CA LEU A 22 -14.30 24.21 3.58
C LEU A 22 -13.07 23.39 3.18
N TRP A 23 -13.16 22.57 2.13
CA TRP A 23 -12.03 21.75 1.70
C TRP A 23 -10.96 22.61 1.03
N PRO A 24 -9.68 22.23 1.15
CA PRO A 24 -8.64 22.82 0.31
C PRO A 24 -8.89 22.45 -1.15
N THR A 25 -8.41 23.30 -2.07
CA THR A 25 -8.27 22.93 -3.47
C THR A 25 -7.27 21.78 -3.57
N LEU A 26 -7.72 20.63 -4.06
CA LEU A 26 -6.86 19.48 -4.33
C LEU A 26 -6.38 19.55 -5.78
N GLU A 27 -5.10 19.90 -5.98
CA GLU A 27 -4.51 20.04 -7.31
C GLU A 27 -3.63 18.82 -7.65
N PHE A 28 -4.06 18.03 -8.62
CA PHE A 28 -3.32 16.90 -9.17
C PHE A 28 -2.87 17.22 -10.59
N THR A 29 -2.04 18.25 -10.75
CA THR A 29 -1.67 18.80 -12.07
C THR A 29 -0.31 18.31 -12.58
N ILE A 30 0.49 17.69 -11.72
CA ILE A 30 1.80 17.15 -12.09
C ILE A 30 1.72 15.67 -12.48
N PRO A 31 2.59 15.18 -13.38
CA PRO A 31 2.59 13.78 -13.81
C PRO A 31 2.75 12.76 -12.67
N GLU A 32 3.49 13.10 -11.62
CA GLU A 32 3.88 12.20 -10.53
C GLU A 32 2.73 11.82 -9.59
N VAL A 33 1.61 12.56 -9.64
CA VAL A 33 0.42 12.34 -8.79
C VAL A 33 -0.79 11.83 -9.56
N GLN A 34 -0.59 11.41 -10.82
CA GLN A 34 -1.63 10.79 -11.65
C GLN A 34 -1.80 9.30 -11.30
N TYR A 35 -2.26 9.00 -10.09
CA TYR A 35 -2.47 7.63 -9.64
C TYR A 35 -3.75 7.01 -10.23
N PRO A 36 -3.79 5.68 -10.44
CA PRO A 36 -5.03 5.00 -10.77
C PRO A 36 -6.02 5.11 -9.60
N GLU A 37 -7.32 4.94 -9.90
CA GLU A 37 -8.38 4.96 -8.87
C GLU A 37 -8.15 3.94 -7.75
N ARG A 38 -7.55 2.79 -8.09
CA ARG A 38 -7.17 1.74 -7.15
C ARG A 38 -5.73 1.33 -7.38
N LEU A 39 -4.99 1.18 -6.28
CA LEU A 39 -3.63 0.66 -6.26
C LEU A 39 -3.46 -0.27 -5.06
N ASN A 40 -2.57 -1.25 -5.19
CA ASN A 40 -2.15 -2.08 -4.07
C ASN A 40 -0.68 -1.77 -3.76
N ALA A 41 -0.43 -1.22 -2.58
CA ALA A 41 0.91 -0.82 -2.16
C ALA A 41 1.89 -2.01 -2.10
N ALA A 42 1.42 -3.22 -1.73
CA ALA A 42 2.27 -4.40 -1.72
C ALA A 42 2.71 -4.77 -3.14
N VAL A 43 1.82 -4.67 -4.14
CA VAL A 43 2.17 -4.95 -5.53
C VAL A 43 3.19 -3.92 -6.04
N GLU A 44 2.90 -2.63 -5.89
CA GLU A 44 3.76 -1.58 -6.45
C GLU A 44 5.11 -1.45 -5.74
N LEU A 45 5.16 -1.65 -4.42
CA LEU A 45 6.41 -1.49 -3.65
C LEU A 45 7.24 -2.77 -3.56
N LEU A 46 6.63 -3.95 -3.64
CA LEU A 46 7.32 -5.23 -3.43
C LEU A 46 7.36 -6.07 -4.70
N ASP A 47 6.23 -6.42 -5.30
CA ASP A 47 6.20 -7.31 -6.46
C ASP A 47 6.92 -6.65 -7.66
N ARG A 48 6.60 -5.40 -7.97
CA ARG A 48 7.29 -4.63 -9.02
C ARG A 48 8.77 -4.42 -8.73
N ALA A 49 9.15 -4.27 -7.46
CA ALA A 49 10.55 -4.13 -7.07
C ALA A 49 11.33 -5.43 -7.30
N VAL A 50 10.73 -6.60 -6.97
CA VAL A 50 11.30 -7.92 -7.30
C VAL A 50 11.47 -8.08 -8.81
N GLU A 51 10.43 -7.74 -9.59
CA GLU A 51 10.48 -7.82 -11.06
C GLU A 51 11.59 -6.94 -11.65
N THR A 52 11.74 -5.71 -11.14
CA THR A 52 12.65 -4.70 -11.70
C THR A 52 14.10 -4.92 -11.28
N PHE A 53 14.33 -5.27 -10.01
CA PHE A 53 15.67 -5.31 -9.42
C PHE A 53 16.18 -6.73 -9.12
N GLY A 54 15.33 -7.74 -9.29
CA GLY A 54 15.62 -9.13 -8.98
C GLY A 54 15.37 -9.48 -7.51
N PRO A 55 15.10 -10.77 -7.21
CA PRO A 55 14.74 -11.23 -5.87
C PRO A 55 15.90 -11.22 -4.87
N ASP A 56 17.15 -11.23 -5.34
CA ASP A 56 18.34 -11.38 -4.49
C ASP A 56 18.88 -10.05 -3.95
N ARG A 57 18.31 -8.91 -4.38
CA ARG A 57 18.72 -7.60 -3.90
C ARG A 57 18.23 -7.36 -2.46
N ASP A 58 19.09 -6.81 -1.62
CA ASP A 58 18.73 -6.40 -0.25
C ASP A 58 17.56 -5.39 -0.28
N ALA A 59 16.51 -5.69 0.50
CA ALA A 59 15.32 -4.87 0.66
C ALA A 59 15.24 -4.24 2.06
N VAL A 60 15.54 -5.02 3.10
CA VAL A 60 15.48 -4.58 4.50
C VAL A 60 16.78 -4.95 5.20
N ILE A 61 17.33 -3.99 5.96
CA ILE A 61 18.46 -4.21 6.87
C ILE A 61 17.94 -3.93 8.27
N LEU A 62 17.88 -4.97 9.09
CA LEU A 62 17.42 -4.90 10.47
C LEU A 62 18.53 -4.33 11.38
N GLY A 63 18.15 -3.86 12.56
CA GLY A 63 19.08 -3.23 13.51
C GLY A 63 20.19 -4.16 14.01
N ASP A 64 20.00 -5.47 13.95
CA ASP A 64 21.00 -6.49 14.30
C ASP A 64 21.94 -6.85 13.13
N GLY A 65 21.78 -6.19 11.98
CA GLY A 65 22.54 -6.46 10.76
C GLY A 65 21.96 -7.58 9.90
N THR A 66 20.87 -8.24 10.33
CA THR A 66 20.14 -9.19 9.48
C THR A 66 19.64 -8.48 8.23
N ARG A 67 19.82 -9.12 7.07
CA ARG A 67 19.35 -8.61 5.79
C ARG A 67 18.29 -9.53 5.23
N TRP A 68 17.23 -8.93 4.68
CA TRP A 68 16.27 -9.64 3.86
C TRP A 68 16.38 -9.15 2.43
N SER A 69 16.46 -10.09 1.49
CA SER A 69 16.30 -9.78 0.08
C SER A 69 14.83 -9.46 -0.24
N TYR A 70 14.59 -8.83 -1.38
CA TYR A 70 13.23 -8.60 -1.89
C TYR A 70 12.42 -9.89 -2.00
N GLY A 71 13.02 -10.99 -2.48
CA GLY A 71 12.37 -12.29 -2.57
C GLY A 71 12.03 -12.90 -1.21
N GLU A 72 12.89 -12.71 -0.20
CA GLU A 72 12.60 -13.15 1.17
C GLU A 72 11.47 -12.33 1.80
N LEU A 73 11.49 -11.02 1.62
CA LEU A 73 10.45 -10.13 2.09
C LEU A 73 9.09 -10.46 1.44
N GLN A 74 9.06 -10.66 0.12
CA GLN A 74 7.85 -11.03 -0.62
C GLN A 74 7.25 -12.34 -0.11
N ARG A 75 8.08 -13.38 0.05
CA ARG A 75 7.62 -14.66 0.57
C ARG A 75 7.05 -14.54 1.99
N ARG A 76 7.72 -13.82 2.89
CA ARG A 76 7.24 -13.61 4.27
C ARG A 76 5.94 -12.80 4.29
N ALA A 77 5.84 -11.74 3.49
CA ALA A 77 4.64 -10.93 3.37
C ALA A 77 3.45 -11.77 2.90
N ASN A 78 3.65 -12.62 1.89
CA ASN A 78 2.60 -13.51 1.38
C ASN A 78 2.16 -14.57 2.41
N GLN A 79 3.09 -15.10 3.21
CA GLN A 79 2.76 -16.02 4.30
C GLN A 79 1.90 -15.34 5.37
N VAL A 80 2.25 -14.10 5.76
CA VAL A 80 1.44 -13.33 6.71
C VAL A 80 0.07 -13.03 6.10
N ALA A 81 0.00 -12.60 4.85
CA ALA A 81 -1.25 -12.33 4.15
C ALA A 81 -2.16 -13.56 4.15
N GLN A 82 -1.61 -14.75 3.84
CA GLN A 82 -2.36 -16.00 3.87
C GLN A 82 -2.95 -16.29 5.26
N VAL A 83 -2.16 -16.16 6.33
CA VAL A 83 -2.65 -16.39 7.71
C VAL A 83 -3.75 -15.39 8.06
N LEU A 84 -3.57 -14.12 7.72
CA LEU A 84 -4.56 -13.07 7.98
C LEU A 84 -5.89 -13.37 7.27
N THR A 85 -5.85 -13.78 6.00
CA THR A 85 -7.07 -13.97 5.20
C THR A 85 -7.70 -15.35 5.39
N GLU A 86 -6.92 -16.42 5.43
CA GLU A 86 -7.42 -17.80 5.49
C GLU A 86 -7.72 -18.25 6.92
N ASP A 87 -6.84 -17.93 7.89
CA ASP A 87 -6.99 -18.41 9.27
C ASP A 87 -7.77 -17.42 10.13
N LEU A 88 -7.52 -16.12 9.97
CA LEU A 88 -8.13 -15.07 10.80
C LEU A 88 -9.32 -14.36 10.16
N GLY A 89 -9.49 -14.48 8.84
CA GLY A 89 -10.60 -13.88 8.10
C GLY A 89 -10.65 -12.35 8.14
N VAL A 90 -9.48 -11.70 8.28
CA VAL A 90 -9.34 -10.24 8.32
C VAL A 90 -8.86 -9.65 6.99
#